data_AF-A0A975U110-F1
#
_entry.id   AF-A0A975U110-F1
#
_cell.length_a   1.000
_cell.length_b   1.000
_cell.length_c   1.000
_cell.angle_alpha   90.00
_cell.angle_beta   90.00
_cell.angle_gamma   90.00
#
_symmetry.space_group_name_H-M   'P 1'
#
loop_
_entity.id
_entity.type
_entity.pdbx_description
1 polymer ?
#
loop_
_entity_poly.entity_id
_entity_poly.type
_entity_poly.pdbx_seq_one_letter_code
_entity_poly.pdbx_strand_id
1 'polypeptide(L)'
;MAKAAEKRAENETYGIAADRLRSLVERIERLEEERKALAGDIRDIYAEAKSAGFDVKVLRQVIRLRRQDQAELEEQETLLDLYKRALGMA
;
A
#
# COMPACT_ATOMS: atom_id res chain seq x y z
N MET A 1 24.49 -47.24 11.03
CA MET A 1 24.51 -46.53 9.72
C MET A 1 23.19 -45.79 9.42
N ALA A 2 22.02 -46.30 9.81
CA ALA A 2 20.72 -45.64 9.59
C ALA A 2 20.60 -44.20 10.17
N LYS A 3 20.99 -43.97 11.43
CA LYS A 3 20.92 -42.64 12.07
C LYS A 3 21.72 -41.53 11.38
N ALA A 4 22.79 -41.87 10.66
CA ALA A 4 23.63 -40.88 9.98
C ALA A 4 23.03 -40.45 8.63
N ALA A 5 22.25 -41.32 7.98
CA ALA A 5 21.52 -41.01 6.76
C ALA A 5 20.27 -40.15 7.05
N GLU A 6 19.56 -40.46 8.14
CA GLU A 6 18.39 -39.73 8.60
C GLU A 6 18.73 -38.27 8.99
N LYS A 7 19.81 -38.08 9.77
CA LYS A 7 20.30 -36.75 10.15
C LYS A 7 20.80 -35.91 8.96
N ARG A 8 21.24 -36.54 7.87
CA ARG A 8 21.62 -35.85 6.62
C ARG A 8 20.40 -35.41 5.83
N ALA A 9 19.39 -36.27 5.71
CA ALA A 9 18.13 -35.94 5.03
C ALA A 9 17.34 -34.83 5.76
N GLU A 10 17.34 -34.82 7.10
CA GLU A 10 16.78 -33.72 7.90
C GLU A 10 17.53 -32.40 7.66
N ASN A 11 18.86 -32.44 7.60
CA ASN A 11 19.68 -31.25 7.36
C ASN A 11 19.54 -30.72 5.92
N GLU A 12 19.39 -31.60 4.93
CA GLU A 12 19.06 -31.23 3.55
C GLU A 12 17.66 -30.60 3.45
N THR A 13 16.67 -31.16 4.16
CA THR A 13 15.32 -30.57 4.22
C THR A 13 15.32 -29.20 4.90
N TYR A 14 16.08 -29.05 5.99
CA TYR A 14 16.28 -27.77 6.66
C TYR A 14 17.01 -26.76 5.76
N GLY A 15 18.00 -27.20 5.00
CA GLY A 15 18.72 -26.40 4.01
C GLY A 15 17.80 -25.87 2.90
N ILE A 16 16.98 -26.74 2.30
CA ILE A 16 16.02 -26.35 1.26
C ILE A 16 14.97 -25.36 1.81
N ALA A 17 14.48 -25.57 3.04
CA ALA A 17 13.56 -24.64 3.69
C ALA A 17 14.22 -23.28 3.99
N ALA A 18 15.50 -23.28 4.40
CA ALA A 18 16.27 -22.06 4.64
C ALA A 18 16.53 -21.27 3.34
N ASP A 19 16.83 -21.94 2.23
CA ASP A 19 17.05 -21.30 0.93
C ASP A 19 15.77 -20.66 0.39
N ARG A 20 14.62 -21.36 0.53
CA ARG A 20 13.32 -20.80 0.16
C ARG A 20 12.95 -19.60 1.02
N LEU A 21 13.20 -19.67 2.33
CA LEU A 21 12.97 -18.55 3.25
C LEU A 21 13.85 -17.35 2.89
N ARG A 22 15.14 -17.57 2.63
CA ARG A 22 16.08 -16.53 2.20
C ARG A 22 15.60 -15.83 0.93
N SER A 23 15.20 -16.60 -0.08
CA SER A 23 14.67 -16.05 -1.33
C SER A 23 13.41 -15.19 -1.12
N LEU A 24 12.51 -15.61 -0.22
CA LEU A 24 11.33 -14.81 0.12
C LEU A 24 11.70 -13.51 0.82
N VAL A 25 12.61 -13.55 1.79
CA VAL A 25 13.09 -12.38 2.52
C VAL A 25 13.75 -11.37 1.58
N GLU A 26 14.70 -11.80 0.76
CA GLU A 26 15.41 -10.93 -0.19
C GLU A 26 14.46 -10.25 -1.18
N ARG A 27 13.45 -10.99 -1.67
CA ARG A 27 12.42 -10.42 -2.56
C ARG A 27 11.55 -9.39 -1.86
N ILE A 28 11.19 -9.63 -0.59
CA ILE A 28 10.41 -8.68 0.21
C ILE A 28 11.24 -7.43 0.49
N GLU A 29 12.49 -7.58 0.92
CA GLU A 29 13.38 -6.45 1.22
C GLU A 29 13.58 -5.54 0.00
N ARG A 30 13.77 -6.12 -1.19
CA ARG A 30 13.83 -5.33 -2.43
C ARG A 30 12.54 -4.55 -2.68
N LEU A 31 11.38 -5.18 -2.51
CA LEU A 31 10.08 -4.51 -2.69
C LEU A 31 9.84 -3.44 -1.61
N GLU A 32 10.34 -3.63 -0.40
CA GLU A 32 10.31 -2.64 0.68
C GLU A 32 11.14 -1.40 0.32
N GLU A 33 12.34 -1.60 -0.24
CA GLU A 33 13.20 -0.52 -0.72
C GLU A 33 12.55 0.25 -1.88
N GLU A 34 12.02 -0.45 -2.88
CA GLU A 34 11.28 0.15 -4.00
C GLU A 34 10.08 0.97 -3.49
N ARG A 35 9.30 0.42 -2.55
CA ARG A 35 8.17 1.15 -1.95
C ARG A 35 8.64 2.39 -1.18
N LYS A 36 9.77 2.32 -0.48
CA LYS A 36 10.33 3.46 0.25
C LYS A 36 10.77 4.57 -0.71
N ALA A 37 11.39 4.22 -1.83
CA ALA A 37 11.77 5.16 -2.88
C ALA A 37 10.53 5.85 -3.47
N LEU A 38 9.54 5.07 -3.91
CA LEU A 38 8.26 5.61 -4.42
C LEU A 38 7.54 6.51 -3.40
N ALA A 39 7.56 6.13 -2.12
CA ALA A 39 7.00 6.97 -1.06
C ALA A 39 7.79 8.27 -0.85
N GLY A 40 9.08 8.30 -1.19
CA GLY A 40 9.90 9.51 -1.28
C GLY A 40 9.44 10.40 -2.41
N ASP A 41 9.36 9.86 -3.62
CA ASP A 41 8.93 10.60 -4.82
C ASP A 41 7.54 11.24 -4.64
N ILE A 42 6.58 10.49 -4.05
CA ILE A 42 5.24 11.01 -3.73
C ILE A 42 5.31 12.18 -2.74
N ARG A 43 6.22 12.11 -1.76
CA ARG A 43 6.40 13.20 -0.78
C ARG A 43 6.95 14.45 -1.46
N ASP A 44 7.90 14.30 -2.37
CA ASP A 44 8.50 15.40 -3.09
C ASP A 44 7.47 16.09 -4.01
N ILE A 45 6.62 15.32 -4.70
CA ILE A 45 5.50 15.87 -5.48
C ILE A 45 4.53 16.67 -4.60
N TYR A 46 4.19 16.18 -3.40
CA TYR A 46 3.35 16.96 -2.48
C TYR A 46 4.05 18.22 -1.98
N ALA A 47 5.37 18.20 -1.82
CA ALA A 47 6.15 19.39 -1.44
C ALA A 47 6.21 20.42 -2.58
N GLU A 48 6.34 19.96 -3.82
CA GLU A 48 6.24 20.80 -5.02
C GLU A 48 4.86 21.45 -5.11
N ALA A 49 3.79 20.66 -4.99
CA ALA A 49 2.41 21.16 -5.01
C ALA A 49 2.18 22.22 -3.92
N LYS A 50 2.72 22.01 -2.72
CA LYS A 50 2.66 23.00 -1.64
C LYS A 50 3.39 24.31 -2.03
N SER A 51 4.56 24.20 -2.64
CA SER A 51 5.36 25.35 -3.08
C SER A 51 4.69 26.12 -4.22
N ALA A 52 3.93 25.42 -5.06
CA ALA A 52 3.08 26.01 -6.10
C ALA A 52 1.77 26.62 -5.57
N GLY A 53 1.51 26.55 -4.26
CA GLY A 53 0.36 27.18 -3.59
C GLY A 53 -0.88 26.29 -3.45
N PHE A 54 -0.80 24.99 -3.74
CA PHE A 54 -1.92 24.07 -3.56
C PHE A 54 -2.05 23.56 -2.11
N ASP A 55 -3.28 23.32 -1.67
CA ASP A 55 -3.54 22.67 -0.39
C ASP A 55 -3.34 21.15 -0.49
N VAL A 56 -2.29 20.67 0.18
CA VAL A 56 -1.90 19.25 0.18
C VAL A 56 -2.96 18.34 0.82
N LYS A 57 -3.72 18.82 1.81
CA LYS A 57 -4.78 18.02 2.45
C LYS A 57 -5.93 17.81 1.48
N VAL A 58 -6.32 18.85 0.75
CA VAL A 58 -7.36 18.75 -0.29
C VAL A 58 -6.91 17.81 -1.41
N LEU A 59 -5.65 17.92 -1.88
CA LEU A 59 -5.11 16.99 -2.90
C LEU A 59 -5.14 15.52 -2.45
N ARG A 60 -4.81 15.23 -1.19
CA ARG A 60 -4.93 13.86 -0.64
C ARG A 60 -6.37 13.37 -0.64
N GLN A 61 -7.33 14.24 -0.30
CA GLN A 61 -8.75 13.90 -0.37
C GLN A 61 -9.19 13.63 -1.82
N VAL A 62 -8.78 14.46 -2.78
CA VAL A 62 -9.07 14.25 -4.21
C VAL A 62 -8.51 12.92 -4.69
N ILE A 63 -7.26 12.58 -4.37
CA ILE A 63 -6.67 11.28 -4.74
C ILE A 63 -7.46 10.12 -4.11
N ARG A 64 -7.86 10.24 -2.84
CA ARG A 64 -8.69 9.21 -2.18
C ARG A 64 -10.02 9.02 -2.90
N LEU A 65 -10.74 10.10 -3.20
CA LEU A 65 -12.00 10.07 -3.93
C LEU A 65 -11.79 9.41 -5.30
N ARG A 66 -10.74 9.78 -6.04
CA ARG A 66 -10.43 9.21 -7.36
C ARG A 66 -10.11 7.71 -7.36
N ARG A 67 -9.80 7.13 -6.19
CA ARG A 67 -9.55 5.68 -6.03
C ARG A 67 -10.81 4.90 -5.69
N GLN A 68 -11.88 5.56 -5.28
CA GLN A 68 -13.16 4.92 -4.97
C GLN A 68 -13.93 4.62 -6.25
N ASP A 69 -14.84 3.66 -6.17
CA ASP A 69 -15.75 3.33 -7.27
C ASP A 69 -16.65 4.54 -7.59
N GLN A 70 -16.82 4.85 -8.88
CA GLN A 70 -17.56 6.04 -9.30
C GLN A 70 -19.04 5.95 -8.94
N ALA A 71 -19.65 4.77 -9.04
CA ALA A 71 -21.06 4.61 -8.70
C ALA A 71 -21.29 4.77 -7.19
N GLU A 72 -20.39 4.24 -6.36
CA GLU A 72 -20.45 4.42 -4.90
C GLU A 72 -20.28 5.91 -4.51
N LEU A 73 -19.39 6.64 -5.19
CA LEU A 73 -19.23 8.09 -4.97
C LEU A 73 -20.49 8.87 -5.34
N GLU A 74 -21.07 8.61 -6.51
CA GLU A 74 -22.29 9.28 -6.97
C GLU A 74 -23.48 9.04 -6.03
N GLU A 75 -23.62 7.80 -5.53
CA GLU A 75 -24.63 7.46 -4.52
C GLU A 75 -24.41 8.25 -3.22
N GLN A 76 -23.18 8.29 -2.71
CA GLN A 76 -22.83 9.04 -1.50
C GLN A 76 -23.06 10.55 -1.67
N GLU A 77 -22.72 11.11 -2.82
CA GLU A 77 -22.95 12.54 -3.13
C GLU A 77 -24.44 12.87 -3.17
N THR A 78 -25.25 11.99 -3.78
CA THR A 78 -26.71 12.14 -3.83
C THR A 78 -27.32 12.14 -2.42
N LEU A 79 -26.92 11.18 -1.57
CA LEU A 79 -27.39 11.10 -0.19
C LEU A 79 -26.93 12.30 0.65
N LEU A 80 -25.69 12.76 0.46
CA LEU A 80 -25.15 13.91 1.15
C LEU A 80 -25.92 15.19 0.81
N ASP A 81 -26.22 15.40 -0.47
CA ASP A 81 -27.02 16.54 -0.94
C ASP A 81 -28.45 16.50 -0.36
N LEU A 82 -29.10 15.32 -0.37
CA LEU A 82 -30.40 15.14 0.26
C LEU A 82 -30.38 15.55 1.74
N TYR A 83 -29.38 15.11 2.50
CA TYR A 83 -29.26 15.44 3.92
C TYR A 83 -28.95 16.91 4.16
N LYS A 84 -28.08 17.53 3.35
CA LYS A 84 -27.81 18.98 3.42
C LYS A 84 -29.07 19.81 3.21
N ARG A 85 -29.88 19.45 2.22
CA ARG A 85 -31.17 20.11 1.96
C ARG A 85 -32.13 19.96 3.14
N ALA A 86 -32.23 18.75 3.70
CA ALA A 86 -33.07 18.50 4.87
C ALA A 86 -32.64 19.31 6.11
N LEU A 87 -31.33 19.60 6.23
CA LEU A 87 -30.77 20.42 7.32
C LEU A 87 -30.70 21.92 7.00
N GLY A 88 -31.16 22.37 5.82
CA GLY A 88 -31.11 23.78 5.41
C GLY A 88 -29.68 24.30 5.15
N MET A 89 -28.74 23.40 4.81
CA MET A 89 -27.34 23.73 4.52
C MET A 89 -27.07 23.93 3.01
N ALA A 90 -28.13 24.09 2.21
CA ALA A 90 -28.08 24.19 0.75
C ALA A 90 -28.18 25.65 0.28
#